data_AF-A0A6J6CVB7-F1
#
_entry.id   AF-A0A6J6CVB7-F1
#
_cell.length_a   1.000
_cell.length_b   1.000
_cell.length_c   1.000
_cell.angle_alpha   90.00
_cell.angle_beta   90.00
_cell.angle_gamma   90.00
#
_symmetry.space_group_name_H-M   'P 1'
#
loop_
_entity.id
_entity.type
_entity.pdbx_description
1 polymer ?
#
loop_
_entity_poly.entity_id
_entity_poly.type
_entity_poly.pdbx_seq_one_letter_code
_entity_poly.pdbx_strand_id
1 'polypeptide(L)'
;MPTTIAGLTGAEFARIAIANPAHAPYGIAAREALQSVGVYEEVKSRLVLGENVSDTLRLVETGNVDVAIVALSLVIVGDEPYELIPENLHAPLKQSIVVTKTGDNESNARKFIEFLSSQSGRTVMESYGFVLPAGTR
;
A
#
# COMPACT_ATOMS: atom_id res chain seq x y z
N MET A 1 14.25 -1.02 -12.61
CA MET A 1 13.01 -1.36 -11.88
C MET A 1 12.91 -2.87 -11.82
N PRO A 2 12.68 -3.47 -10.64
CA PRO A 2 12.48 -4.92 -10.52
C PRO A 2 11.13 -5.30 -11.14
N THR A 3 11.09 -6.39 -11.91
CA THR A 3 9.85 -6.92 -12.52
C THR A 3 9.14 -7.96 -11.65
N THR A 4 9.77 -8.35 -10.53
CA THR A 4 9.20 -9.27 -9.54
C THR A 4 9.76 -8.95 -8.15
N ILE A 5 9.05 -9.38 -7.09
CA ILE A 5 9.53 -9.24 -5.71
C ILE A 5 10.82 -10.02 -5.46
N ALA A 6 10.99 -11.18 -6.10
CA ALA A 6 12.23 -11.95 -6.01
C ALA A 6 13.44 -11.21 -6.61
N GLY A 7 13.20 -10.34 -7.61
CA GLY A 7 14.22 -9.50 -8.23
C GLY A 7 14.86 -8.46 -7.28
N LEU A 8 14.25 -8.19 -6.12
CA LEU A 8 14.82 -7.31 -5.09
C LEU A 8 16.12 -7.85 -4.47
N THR A 9 16.45 -9.11 -4.73
CA THR A 9 17.74 -9.71 -4.35
C THR A 9 18.93 -9.10 -5.10
N GLY A 10 18.69 -8.53 -6.29
CA GLY A 10 19.71 -7.89 -7.13
C GLY A 10 20.57 -6.87 -6.40
N ALA A 11 21.85 -6.81 -6.76
CA ALA A 11 22.84 -5.94 -6.12
C ALA A 11 22.58 -4.44 -6.36
N GLU A 12 21.81 -4.11 -7.41
CA GLU A 12 21.37 -2.75 -7.73
C GLU A 12 20.37 -2.18 -6.73
N PHE A 13 19.75 -3.02 -5.89
CA PHE A 13 18.82 -2.60 -4.84
C PHE A 13 19.49 -2.71 -3.46
N ALA A 14 20.37 -1.76 -3.14
CA ALA A 14 21.12 -1.74 -1.89
C ALA A 14 20.27 -1.28 -0.70
N ARG A 15 19.25 -0.45 -0.94
CA ARG A 15 18.34 0.10 0.05
C ARG A 15 16.91 -0.05 -0.43
N ILE A 16 16.10 -0.80 0.31
CA ILE A 16 14.72 -1.15 -0.06
C ILE A 16 13.80 -0.62 1.03
N ALA A 17 12.89 0.30 0.69
CA ALA A 17 11.94 0.81 1.68
C ALA A 17 10.68 -0.06 1.78
N ILE A 18 10.27 -0.35 3.01
CA ILE A 18 8.93 -0.84 3.34
C ILE A 18 8.37 -0.02 4.50
N ALA A 19 7.06 0.07 4.64
CA ALA A 19 6.47 0.62 5.86
C ALA A 19 6.77 -0.32 7.04
N ASN A 20 6.85 0.21 8.27
CA ASN A 20 7.22 -0.58 9.43
C ASN A 20 6.17 -1.67 9.73
N PRO A 21 6.50 -2.97 9.58
CA PRO A 21 5.55 -4.06 9.78
C PRO A 21 5.04 -4.21 11.23
N ALA A 22 5.65 -3.50 12.19
CA ALA A 22 5.21 -3.51 13.58
C ALA A 22 3.87 -2.79 13.78
N HIS A 23 3.49 -1.87 12.89
CA HIS A 23 2.26 -1.07 13.03
C HIS A 23 1.61 -0.65 11.72
N ALA A 24 2.29 -0.73 10.58
CA ALA A 24 1.72 -0.36 9.29
C ALA A 24 1.20 -1.59 8.53
N PRO A 25 -0.09 -1.67 8.18
CA PRO A 25 -0.65 -2.78 7.40
C PRO A 25 0.07 -3.03 6.07
N TYR A 26 0.45 -1.97 5.35
CA TYR A 26 1.23 -2.09 4.11
C TYR A 26 2.64 -2.65 4.35
N GLY A 27 3.22 -2.42 5.54
CA GLY A 27 4.48 -3.01 5.95
C GLY A 27 4.38 -4.51 6.20
N ILE A 28 3.28 -4.92 6.83
CA ILE A 28 2.96 -6.35 7.03
C ILE A 28 2.83 -7.04 5.68
N ALA A 29 2.04 -6.49 4.75
CA ALA A 29 1.85 -7.05 3.41
C ALA A 29 3.16 -7.11 2.60
N ALA A 30 4.00 -6.08 2.68
CA ALA A 30 5.32 -6.08 2.01
C ALA A 30 6.22 -7.20 2.55
N ARG A 31 6.26 -7.38 3.88
CA ARG A 31 7.02 -8.47 4.51
C ARG A 31 6.47 -9.84 4.12
N GLU A 32 5.15 -10.02 4.14
CA GLU A 32 4.50 -11.26 3.70
C GLU A 32 4.87 -11.58 2.25
N ALA A 33 4.83 -10.59 1.35
CA ALA A 33 5.21 -10.80 -0.05
C ALA A 33 6.66 -11.28 -0.20
N LEU A 34 7.60 -10.66 0.53
CA LEU A 34 9.01 -11.06 0.55
C LEU A 34 9.20 -12.47 1.13
N GLN A 35 8.42 -12.84 2.16
CA GLN A 35 8.47 -14.15 2.79
C GLN A 35 7.86 -15.23 1.89
N SER A 36 6.76 -14.94 1.21
CA SER A 36 6.06 -15.85 0.30
C SER A 36 6.93 -16.30 -0.87
N VAL A 37 7.86 -15.46 -1.31
CA VAL A 37 8.84 -15.81 -2.35
C VAL A 37 10.21 -16.23 -1.79
N GLY A 38 10.36 -16.30 -0.48
CA GLY A 38 11.56 -16.81 0.19
C GLY A 38 12.77 -15.87 0.25
N VAL A 39 12.63 -14.58 -0.12
CA VAL A 39 13.77 -13.64 -0.20
C VAL A 39 13.93 -12.73 1.02
N TYR A 40 12.98 -12.77 1.96
CA TYR A 40 12.96 -11.85 3.10
C TYR A 40 14.28 -11.80 3.88
N GLU A 41 14.85 -12.95 4.26
CA GLU A 41 16.09 -12.98 5.06
C GLU A 41 17.30 -12.43 4.28
N GLU A 42 17.32 -12.55 2.95
CA GLU A 42 18.39 -12.02 2.10
C GLU A 42 18.34 -10.50 1.97
N VAL A 43 17.13 -9.92 1.89
CA VAL A 43 16.97 -8.47 1.76
C VAL A 43 16.85 -7.75 3.11
N LYS A 44 16.64 -8.48 4.20
CA LYS A 44 16.33 -7.93 5.54
C LYS A 44 17.31 -6.86 6.02
N SER A 45 18.60 -7.07 5.79
CA SER A 45 19.67 -6.13 6.18
C SER A 45 19.68 -4.85 5.34
N ARG A 46 19.01 -4.85 4.17
CA ARG A 46 18.87 -3.73 3.24
C ARG A 46 17.57 -2.95 3.44
N LEU A 47 16.68 -3.41 4.32
CA LEU A 47 15.39 -2.79 4.55
C LEU A 47 15.54 -1.45 5.30
N VAL A 48 14.95 -0.41 4.73
CA VAL A 48 14.75 0.88 5.39
C VAL A 48 13.28 0.98 5.77
N LEU A 49 12.99 1.17 7.06
CA LEU A 49 11.63 1.19 7.55
C LEU A 49 11.09 2.62 7.57
N GLY A 50 10.06 2.90 6.78
CA GLY A 50 9.26 4.11 6.91
C GLY A 50 8.20 3.96 8.00
N GLU A 51 7.76 5.05 8.63
CA GLU A 51 6.75 5.00 9.69
C GLU A 51 5.40 4.49 9.15
N ASN A 52 5.04 4.87 7.93
CA ASN A 52 3.82 4.43 7.27
C ASN A 52 4.04 4.45 5.76
N VAL A 53 3.03 4.03 5.00
CA VAL A 53 3.16 3.88 3.53
C VAL A 53 3.47 5.20 2.81
N SER A 54 3.00 6.34 3.33
CA SER A 54 3.30 7.66 2.75
C SER A 54 4.73 8.09 3.05
N ASP A 55 5.23 7.83 4.25
CA ASP A 55 6.64 8.05 4.58
C ASP A 55 7.58 7.16 3.75
N THR A 56 7.18 5.90 3.54
CA THR A 56 7.89 4.96 2.66
C THR A 56 7.99 5.47 1.22
N LEU A 57 6.92 6.05 0.67
CA LEU A 57 6.96 6.67 -0.66
C LEU A 57 7.95 7.85 -0.69
N ARG A 58 7.91 8.72 0.31
CA ARG A 58 8.82 9.86 0.40
C ARG A 58 10.29 9.44 0.41
N LEU A 59 10.64 8.29 1.01
CA LEU A 59 12.00 7.77 1.00
C LEU A 59 12.51 7.50 -0.41
N VAL A 60 11.68 6.97 -1.31
CA VAL A 60 12.10 6.72 -2.70
C VAL A 60 12.09 8.01 -3.52
N GLU A 61 11.10 8.88 -3.34
CA GLU A 61 11.04 10.18 -4.03
C GLU A 61 12.23 11.08 -3.72
N THR A 62 12.76 10.99 -2.50
CA THR A 62 13.94 11.76 -2.06
C THR A 62 15.27 11.09 -2.41
N GLY A 63 15.26 9.93 -3.07
CA GLY A 63 16.46 9.18 -3.43
C GLY A 63 17.19 8.56 -2.23
N ASN A 64 16.54 8.45 -1.07
CA ASN A 64 17.13 7.84 0.12
C ASN A 64 17.15 6.30 0.04
N VAL A 65 16.41 5.71 -0.90
CA VAL A 65 16.36 4.27 -1.21
C VAL A 65 16.28 4.05 -2.72
N ASP A 66 16.65 2.86 -3.18
CA ASP A 66 16.65 2.51 -4.61
C ASP A 66 15.27 2.09 -5.10
N VAL A 67 14.45 1.53 -4.20
CA VAL A 67 13.10 1.02 -4.48
C VAL A 67 12.27 1.01 -3.20
N ALA A 68 10.95 1.13 -3.34
CA ALA A 68 10.01 1.07 -2.23
C ALA A 68 8.81 0.18 -2.55
N ILE A 69 8.32 -0.57 -1.56
CA ILE A 69 7.03 -1.25 -1.62
C ILE A 69 5.97 -0.34 -0.98
N VAL A 70 5.05 0.17 -1.79
CA VAL A 70 4.03 1.16 -1.38
C VAL A 70 2.63 0.76 -1.83
N ALA A 71 1.62 1.52 -1.42
CA ALA A 71 0.25 1.38 -1.92
C ALA A 71 0.15 1.92 -3.35
N LEU A 72 -0.47 1.15 -4.25
CA LEU A 72 -0.73 1.57 -5.64
C LEU A 72 -1.44 2.93 -5.71
N SER A 73 -2.37 3.18 -4.78
CA SER A 73 -3.15 4.42 -4.71
C SER A 73 -2.33 5.69 -4.54
N LEU A 74 -1.07 5.58 -4.11
CA LEU A 74 -0.18 6.73 -3.99
C LEU A 74 0.58 7.06 -5.27
N VAL A 75 0.72 6.09 -6.19
CA VAL A 75 1.59 6.24 -7.38
C VAL A 75 0.83 6.16 -8.70
N ILE A 76 -0.38 5.57 -8.72
CA ILE A 76 -1.13 5.31 -9.96
C ILE A 76 -1.48 6.55 -10.80
N VAL A 77 -1.61 7.72 -10.16
CA VAL A 77 -1.91 8.99 -10.84
C VAL A 77 -0.64 9.76 -11.20
N GLY A 78 0.51 9.37 -10.66
CA GLY A 78 1.81 9.96 -11.00
C GLY A 78 2.45 9.30 -12.21
N ASP A 79 3.60 9.83 -12.61
CA ASP A 79 4.44 9.26 -13.68
C ASP A 79 5.45 8.23 -13.17
N GLU A 80 5.37 7.87 -11.88
CA GLU A 80 6.35 7.01 -11.25
C GLU A 80 6.22 5.56 -11.76
N PRO A 81 7.32 4.92 -12.17
CA PRO A 81 7.29 3.55 -12.64
C PRO A 81 7.00 2.61 -11.46
N TYR A 82 6.04 1.70 -11.65
CA TYR A 82 5.67 0.70 -10.66
C TYR A 82 5.48 -0.68 -11.29
N GLU A 83 5.59 -1.71 -10.45
CA GLU A 83 5.25 -3.10 -10.76
C GLU A 83 4.27 -3.59 -9.69
N LEU A 84 3.25 -4.34 -10.10
CA LEU A 84 2.26 -4.84 -9.15
C LEU A 84 2.78 -6.09 -8.44
N ILE A 85 2.59 -6.12 -7.12
CA ILE A 85 2.81 -7.32 -6.34
C ILE A 85 1.60 -8.24 -6.53
N PRO A 86 1.78 -9.51 -6.94
CA PRO A 86 0.67 -10.44 -7.04
C PRO A 86 -0.07 -10.59 -5.71
N GLU A 87 -1.41 -10.47 -5.75
CA GLU A 87 -2.26 -10.43 -4.55
C GLU A 87 -2.16 -11.70 -3.69
N ASN A 88 -1.76 -12.83 -4.29
CA ASN A 88 -1.60 -14.10 -3.58
C ASN A 88 -0.33 -14.19 -2.71
N LEU A 89 0.54 -13.17 -2.74
CA LEU A 89 1.78 -13.15 -1.95
C LEU A 89 1.61 -12.56 -0.55
N HIS A 90 0.45 -11.96 -0.24
CA HIS A 90 0.15 -11.38 1.07
C HIS A 90 -1.33 -11.54 1.42
N ALA A 91 -1.68 -11.31 2.68
CA ALA A 91 -3.07 -11.28 3.09
C ALA A 91 -3.81 -10.09 2.42
N PRO A 92 -5.12 -10.23 2.08
CA PRO A 92 -5.88 -9.13 1.49
C PRO A 92 -5.92 -7.89 2.39
N LEU A 93 -5.62 -6.72 1.81
CA LEU A 93 -5.68 -5.43 2.49
C LEU A 93 -7.12 -4.92 2.57
N LYS A 94 -7.87 -5.39 3.57
CA LYS A 94 -9.25 -4.96 3.81
C LYS A 94 -9.29 -3.63 4.54
N GLN A 95 -9.76 -2.58 3.87
CA GLN A 95 -9.95 -1.26 4.46
C GLN A 95 -11.41 -1.04 4.82
N SER A 96 -11.65 -0.41 5.97
CA SER A 96 -13.00 -0.16 6.50
C SER A 96 -13.13 1.27 6.96
N ILE A 97 -14.32 1.83 6.77
CA ILE A 97 -14.69 3.16 7.25
C ILE A 97 -15.81 3.03 8.27
N VAL A 98 -15.73 3.80 9.36
CA VAL A 98 -16.72 3.79 10.45
C VAL A 98 -17.01 5.21 10.91
N VAL A 99 -18.23 5.45 11.38
CA VAL A 99 -18.57 6.67 12.11
C VAL A 99 -18.22 6.48 13.58
N THR A 100 -17.44 7.40 14.16
CA THR A 100 -17.06 7.35 15.56
C THR A 100 -18.25 7.72 16.45
N LYS A 101 -18.35 7.08 17.62
CA LYS A 101 -19.48 7.27 18.55
C LYS A 101 -19.56 8.69 19.15
N THR A 102 -18.43 9.35 19.29
CA THR A 102 -18.30 10.65 19.98
C THR A 102 -18.01 11.81 19.02
N GLY A 103 -18.23 11.63 17.72
CA GLY A 103 -18.02 12.69 16.74
C GLY A 103 -19.15 13.71 16.77
N ASP A 104 -18.82 15.00 16.69
CA ASP A 104 -19.79 16.11 16.79
C ASP A 104 -20.71 16.25 15.56
N ASN A 105 -20.53 15.44 14.51
CA ASN A 105 -21.28 15.57 13.26
C ASN A 105 -21.58 14.21 12.59
N GLU A 106 -22.35 13.38 13.30
CA GLU A 106 -22.76 12.05 12.82
C GLU A 106 -23.50 12.13 11.47
N SER A 107 -24.39 13.11 11.28
CA SER A 107 -25.20 13.22 10.05
C SER A 107 -24.32 13.43 8.80
N ASN A 108 -23.35 14.35 8.85
CA ASN A 108 -22.46 14.56 7.70
C ASN A 108 -21.48 13.40 7.53
N ALA A 109 -21.03 12.76 8.62
CA ALA A 109 -20.19 11.56 8.52
C ALA A 109 -20.91 10.42 7.78
N ARG A 110 -22.20 10.21 8.07
CA ARG A 110 -23.04 9.21 7.36
C ARG A 110 -23.23 9.58 5.88
N LYS A 111 -23.53 10.84 5.58
CA LYS A 111 -23.63 11.34 4.19
C LYS A 111 -22.32 11.15 3.41
N PHE A 112 -21.17 11.31 4.08
CA PHE A 112 -19.88 11.07 3.46
C PHE A 112 -19.65 9.58 3.13
N ILE A 113 -19.99 8.67 4.04
CA ILE A 113 -19.92 7.21 3.77
C ILE A 113 -20.88 6.81 2.64
N GLU A 114 -22.09 7.39 2.62
CA GLU A 114 -23.06 7.18 1.53
C GLU A 114 -22.49 7.67 0.19
N PHE A 115 -21.87 8.85 0.17
CA PHE A 115 -21.19 9.37 -1.02
C PHE A 115 -20.07 8.44 -1.50
N LEU A 116 -19.19 7.96 -0.60
CA LEU A 116 -18.13 7.01 -0.97
C LEU A 116 -18.70 5.71 -1.57
N SER A 117 -19.87 5.28 -1.08
CA SER A 117 -20.54 4.06 -1.55
C SER A 117 -21.35 4.28 -2.85
N SER A 118 -21.63 5.53 -3.22
CA SER A 118 -22.33 5.90 -4.45
C SER A 118 -21.49 5.61 -5.70
N GLN A 119 -22.11 5.56 -6.87
CA GLN A 119 -21.38 5.35 -8.13
C GLN A 119 -20.23 6.36 -8.32
N SER A 120 -20.45 7.63 -8.00
CA SER A 120 -19.42 8.68 -8.12
C SER A 120 -18.24 8.43 -7.18
N GLY A 121 -18.51 8.11 -5.90
CA GLY A 121 -17.45 7.80 -4.94
C GLY A 121 -16.65 6.55 -5.32
N ARG A 122 -17.36 5.51 -5.79
CA ARG A 122 -16.73 4.27 -6.28
C ARG A 122 -15.83 4.52 -7.48
N THR A 123 -16.29 5.30 -8.45
CA THR A 123 -15.48 5.67 -9.63
C THR A 123 -14.21 6.45 -9.26
N VAL A 124 -14.28 7.34 -8.25
CA VAL A 124 -13.07 8.01 -7.74
C VAL A 124 -12.13 7.00 -7.10
N MET A 125 -12.61 6.09 -6.26
CA MET A 125 -11.73 5.08 -5.63
C MET A 125 -11.11 4.13 -6.67
N GLU A 126 -11.88 3.69 -7.66
CA GLU A 126 -11.39 2.85 -8.76
C GLU A 126 -10.31 3.55 -9.58
N SER A 127 -10.43 4.87 -9.83
CA SER A 127 -9.39 5.64 -10.55
C SER A 127 -8.07 5.76 -9.78
N TYR A 128 -8.10 5.55 -8.45
CA TYR A 128 -6.90 5.46 -7.60
C TYR A 128 -6.51 4.00 -7.30
N GLY A 129 -7.03 3.01 -8.03
CA GLY A 129 -6.59 1.62 -7.94
C GLY A 129 -7.14 0.85 -6.75
N PHE A 130 -8.19 1.34 -6.08
CA PHE A 130 -8.87 0.58 -5.03
C PHE A 130 -9.80 -0.48 -5.64
N VAL A 131 -9.71 -1.71 -5.13
CA VAL A 131 -10.68 -2.77 -5.43
C VAL A 131 -11.82 -2.69 -4.42
N LEU A 132 -13.02 -2.47 -4.92
CA LEU A 132 -14.21 -2.31 -4.09
C LEU A 132 -14.96 -3.64 -3.96
N PRO A 133 -15.54 -3.95 -2.78
CA PRO A 133 -16.40 -5.11 -2.64
C PRO A 133 -17.51 -5.08 -3.69
N ALA A 134 -17.79 -6.22 -4.32
CA ALA A 134 -18.98 -6.35 -5.16
C ALA A 134 -20.18 -5.93 -4.32
N GLY A 135 -20.91 -4.90 -4.77
CA GLY A 135 -21.97 -4.29 -3.98
C GLY A 135 -22.96 -5.37 -3.56
N THR A 136 -23.18 -5.52 -2.26
CA THR A 136 -24.31 -6.31 -1.76
C THR A 136 -25.56 -5.53 -2.14
N ARG A 137 -26.34 -6.07 -3.08
CA ARG A 137 -27.72 -5.64 -3.30
C ARG A 137 -28.56 -5.95 -2.06
#